data_AF-A0A9C8GLE9-F1
#
_entry.id   AF-A0A9C8GLE9-F1
#
_cell.length_a   1.000
_cell.length_b   1.000
_cell.length_c   1.000
_cell.angle_alpha   90.00
_cell.angle_beta   90.00
_cell.angle_gamma   90.00
#
_symmetry.space_group_name_H-M   'P 1'
#
loop_
_entity.id
_entity.type
_entity.pdbx_description
1 polymer ?
#
loop_
_entity_poly.entity_id
_entity_poly.type
_entity_poly.pdbx_seq_one_letter_code
_entity_poly.pdbx_strand_id
1 'polypeptide(L)'
;MVKLTVRLPETLHQTLKRKARSESRSLNQTIIEELWRALASEATYETDREHTRRVLRESGLLVDRERWVEKYVEAAPDVTIEEVRASWEGQAPLSEDMIADRGER
;
A
#
# COMPACT_ATOMS: atom_id res chain seq x y z
N MET A 1 -21.72 20.37 18.11
CA MET A 1 -20.68 20.00 19.09
C MET A 1 -20.94 18.56 19.51
N VAL A 2 -20.08 17.62 19.11
CA VAL A 2 -20.29 16.19 19.38
C VAL A 2 -19.74 15.86 20.77
N LYS A 3 -20.56 15.25 21.63
CA LYS A 3 -20.15 14.82 22.96
C LYS A 3 -19.84 13.32 22.92
N LEU A 4 -18.57 12.97 23.05
CA LEU A 4 -18.12 11.58 23.13
C LEU A 4 -17.97 11.18 24.61
N THR A 5 -18.60 10.09 25.01
CA THR A 5 -18.43 9.51 26.36
C THR A 5 -17.72 8.18 26.21
N VAL A 6 -16.53 8.06 26.79
CA VAL A 6 -15.69 6.86 26.69
C VAL A 6 -15.47 6.28 28.08
N ARG A 7 -15.63 4.96 28.22
CA ARG A 7 -15.29 4.27 29.46
C ARG A 7 -13.82 3.89 29.43
N LEU A 8 -13.02 4.54 30.27
CA LEU A 8 -11.59 4.28 30.39
C LEU A 8 -11.36 3.24 31.50
N PRO A 9 -10.53 2.20 31.25
CA PRO A 9 -10.04 1.33 32.32
C PRO A 9 -9.31 2.14 33.40
N GLU A 10 -9.45 1.75 34.67
CA GLU A 10 -8.89 2.49 35.81
C GLU A 10 -7.37 2.70 35.70
N THR A 11 -6.65 1.68 35.25
CA THR A 11 -5.19 1.73 35.04
C THR A 11 -4.77 2.80 34.03
N LEU A 12 -5.56 2.95 32.95
CA LEU A 12 -5.32 3.92 31.90
C LEU A 12 -5.70 5.34 32.37
N HIS A 13 -6.81 5.46 33.11
CA HIS A 13 -7.20 6.72 33.75
C HIS A 13 -6.12 7.26 34.70
N GLN A 14 -5.56 6.42 35.56
CA GLN A 14 -4.50 6.82 36.50
C GLN A 14 -3.21 7.23 35.78
N THR A 15 -2.88 6.57 34.67
CA THR A 15 -1.71 6.90 33.87
C THR A 15 -1.86 8.25 33.18
N LEU A 16 -3.01 8.51 32.57
CA LEU A 16 -3.33 9.81 31.96
C LEU A 16 -3.38 10.92 33.01
N LYS A 17 -3.90 10.64 34.21
CA LYS A 17 -3.92 11.60 35.32
C LYS A 17 -2.53 11.96 35.81
N ARG A 18 -1.60 11.01 35.89
CA ARG A 18 -0.18 11.28 36.20
C ARG A 18 0.47 12.14 35.12
N LYS A 19 0.24 11.82 33.85
CA LYS A 19 0.76 12.57 32.70
C LYS A 19 0.23 14.00 32.65
N ALA A 20 -1.07 14.18 32.88
CA ALA A 20 -1.69 15.51 32.95
C ALA A 20 -1.08 16.36 34.08
N ARG A 21 -0.78 15.75 35.24
CA ARG A 21 -0.11 16.43 36.35
C ARG A 21 1.34 16.81 36.03
N SER A 22 2.11 15.93 35.38
CA SER A 22 3.50 16.23 35.02
C SER A 22 3.61 17.34 33.98
N GLU A 23 2.61 17.46 33.10
CA GLU A 23 2.58 18.47 32.04
C GLU A 23 1.80 19.74 32.44
N SER A 24 1.28 19.82 33.67
CA SER A 24 0.41 20.92 34.14
C SER A 24 -0.77 21.21 33.20
N ARG A 25 -1.35 20.17 32.60
CA ARG A 25 -2.46 20.25 31.65
C ARG A 25 -3.76 19.68 32.23
N SER A 26 -4.88 20.03 31.62
CA SER A 26 -6.17 19.42 31.97
C SER A 26 -6.23 17.97 31.49
N LEU A 27 -6.82 17.08 32.29
CA LEU A 27 -6.96 15.66 31.93
C LEU A 27 -7.71 15.46 30.60
N ASN A 28 -8.76 16.25 30.36
CA ASN A 28 -9.52 16.19 29.10
C ASN A 28 -8.65 16.55 27.90
N GLN A 29 -7.80 17.56 28.03
CA GLN A 29 -6.89 17.96 26.96
C GLN A 29 -5.87 16.85 26.68
N THR A 30 -5.28 16.24 27.72
CA THR A 30 -4.37 15.10 27.55
C THR A 30 -5.07 13.90 26.89
N ILE A 31 -6.32 13.59 27.26
CA ILE A 31 -7.10 12.52 26.61
C ILE A 31 -7.30 12.81 25.12
N ILE A 32 -7.68 14.03 24.78
CA ILE A 32 -7.90 14.44 23.39
C ILE A 32 -6.60 14.36 22.59
N GLU A 33 -5.49 14.88 23.12
CA GLU A 33 -4.18 14.85 22.46
C GLU A 33 -3.69 13.42 22.20
N GLU A 34 -3.85 12.51 23.16
CA GLU A 34 -3.45 11.11 22.99
C GLU A 34 -4.35 10.36 22.00
N LEU A 35 -5.66 10.63 21.99
CA LEU A 35 -6.57 10.09 20.98
C LEU A 35 -6.18 10.57 19.58
N TRP A 36 -5.87 11.86 19.42
CA TRP A 36 -5.40 12.40 18.15
C TRP A 36 -4.07 11.80 17.72
N ARG A 37 -3.12 11.59 18.64
CA ARG A 37 -1.84 10.92 18.32
C ARG A 37 -2.05 9.47 17.87
N ALA A 38 -2.93 8.73 18.54
CA ALA A 38 -3.26 7.36 18.14
C ALA A 38 -3.90 7.32 16.75
N LEU A 39 -4.90 8.18 16.50
CA LEU A 39 -5.55 8.30 15.19
C LEU A 39 -4.59 8.78 14.09
N ALA A 40 -3.68 9.69 14.40
CA ALA A 40 -2.64 10.13 13.47
C ALA A 40 -1.63 9.00 13.17
N SER A 41 -1.40 8.08 14.11
CA SER A 41 -0.56 6.90 13.87
C SER A 41 -1.28 5.81 13.05
N GLU A 42 -2.61 5.68 13.22
CA GLU A 42 -3.47 4.78 12.43
C GLU A 42 -3.62 5.23 10.96
N ALA A 43 -3.21 6.44 10.59
CA ALA A 43 -3.06 6.82 9.18
C ALA A 43 -1.96 6.02 8.43
N THR A 44 -1.30 5.09 9.13
CA THR A 44 -0.33 4.13 8.57
C THR A 44 -0.88 2.70 8.60
N TYR A 45 -2.18 2.49 8.39
CA TYR A 45 -2.60 1.18 7.91
C TYR A 45 -2.08 1.03 6.49
N GLU A 46 -0.98 0.29 6.37
CA GLU A 46 -0.54 -0.23 5.09
C GLU A 46 -1.73 -0.95 4.45
N THR A 47 -2.23 -0.39 3.36
CA THR A 47 -3.31 -1.01 2.61
C THR A 47 -2.86 -2.39 2.13
N ASP A 48 -3.77 -3.33 1.93
CA ASP A 48 -3.44 -4.65 1.33
C ASP A 48 -2.59 -4.51 0.06
N ARG A 49 -2.82 -3.43 -0.70
CA ARG A 49 -2.03 -3.07 -1.90
C ARG A 49 -0.59 -2.70 -1.55
N GLU A 50 -0.38 -1.88 -0.53
CA GLU A 50 0.96 -1.51 -0.07
C GLU A 50 1.69 -2.70 0.56
N HIS A 51 0.99 -3.51 1.36
CA HIS A 51 1.51 -4.74 1.96
C HIS A 51 1.97 -5.73 0.88
N THR A 52 1.10 -5.99 -0.10
CA THR A 52 1.43 -6.84 -1.24
C THR A 52 2.62 -6.30 -2.02
N ARG A 53 2.65 -4.99 -2.27
CA ARG A 53 3.76 -4.34 -2.98
C ARG A 53 5.08 -4.42 -2.19
N ARG A 54 5.04 -4.34 -0.85
CA ARG A 54 6.21 -4.52 0.01
C ARG A 54 6.69 -5.96 -0.04
N VAL A 55 5.82 -6.94 0.16
CA VAL A 55 6.16 -8.38 0.11
C VAL A 55 6.74 -8.76 -1.26
N LEU A 56 6.16 -8.26 -2.36
CA LEU A 56 6.69 -8.49 -3.70
C LEU A 56 8.07 -7.87 -3.90
N ARG A 57 8.34 -6.69 -3.30
CA ARG A 57 9.66 -6.05 -3.36
C ARG A 57 10.70 -6.81 -2.53
N GLU A 58 10.36 -7.20 -1.31
CA GLU A 58 11.26 -7.93 -0.40
C GLU A 58 11.60 -9.33 -0.92
N SER A 59 10.65 -9.98 -1.60
CA SER A 59 10.87 -11.28 -2.27
C SER A 59 11.61 -11.17 -3.61
N GLY A 60 11.95 -9.95 -4.06
CA GLY A 60 12.61 -9.72 -5.35
C GLY A 60 11.73 -9.96 -6.58
N LEU A 61 10.44 -10.18 -6.38
CA LEU A 61 9.45 -10.41 -7.45
C LEU A 61 8.96 -9.08 -8.07
N LEU A 62 9.14 -7.97 -7.36
CA LEU A 62 8.89 -6.63 -7.88
C LEU A 62 10.20 -6.06 -8.44
N VAL A 63 10.41 -6.18 -9.75
CA VAL A 63 11.53 -5.54 -10.44
C VAL A 63 11.18 -4.09 -10.75
N ASP A 64 12.08 -3.17 -10.43
CA ASP A 64 11.90 -1.76 -10.80
C ASP A 64 11.89 -1.65 -12.33
N ARG A 65 10.72 -1.30 -12.87
CA ARG A 65 10.48 -1.27 -14.32
C ARG A 65 11.40 -0.31 -15.03
N GLU A 66 11.74 0.81 -14.38
CA GLU A 66 12.45 1.92 -14.97
C GLU A 66 13.74 1.48 -15.67
N ARG A 67 14.58 0.67 -15.01
CA ARG A 67 15.94 0.42 -15.52
C ARG A 67 16.03 -0.53 -16.72
N TRP A 68 15.09 -1.46 -16.86
CA TRP A 68 15.09 -2.41 -17.99
C TRP A 68 14.17 -1.96 -19.10
N VAL A 69 13.01 -1.37 -18.77
CA VAL A 69 12.00 -0.93 -19.74
C VAL A 69 12.48 0.29 -20.52
N GLU A 70 13.22 1.21 -19.90
CA GLU A 70 13.68 2.46 -20.55
C GLU A 70 14.47 2.18 -21.85
N LYS A 71 15.37 1.19 -21.83
CA LYS A 71 16.14 0.78 -23.02
C LYS A 71 15.25 0.19 -24.14
N TYR A 72 14.16 -0.50 -23.79
CA TYR A 72 13.25 -1.08 -24.77
C TYR A 72 12.23 -0.06 -25.28
N VAL A 73 11.86 0.91 -24.46
CA VAL A 73 10.94 2.00 -24.83
C VAL A 73 11.61 3.00 -25.74
N GLU A 74 12.86 3.42 -25.46
CA GLU A 74 13.60 4.33 -26.35
C GLU A 74 13.90 3.73 -27.73
N ALA A 75 14.06 2.40 -27.81
CA ALA A 75 14.37 1.71 -29.06
C ALA A 75 13.12 1.31 -29.86
N ALA A 76 11.92 1.42 -29.27
CA ALA A 76 10.68 1.05 -29.92
C ALA A 76 10.13 2.24 -30.73
N PRO A 77 9.71 2.03 -31.99
CA PRO A 77 8.94 3.04 -32.68
C PRO A 77 7.61 3.27 -31.93
N ASP A 78 7.16 4.52 -31.89
CA ASP A 78 5.83 4.85 -31.35
C ASP A 78 4.77 4.16 -32.22
N VAL A 79 4.11 3.15 -31.65
CA VAL A 79 2.99 2.45 -32.27
C VAL A 79 1.74 2.62 -31.42
N THR A 80 0.62 2.86 -32.09
CA THR A 80 -0.69 2.95 -31.46
C THR A 80 -1.20 1.59 -31.02
N ILE A 81 -2.15 1.57 -30.07
CA ILE A 81 -2.79 0.34 -29.59
C ILE A 81 -3.53 -0.35 -30.75
N GLU A 82 -4.09 0.44 -31.66
CA GLU A 82 -4.77 -0.01 -32.87
C GLU A 82 -3.82 -0.73 -33.83
N GLU A 83 -2.62 -0.18 -34.08
CA GLU A 83 -1.61 -0.79 -34.93
C GLU A 83 -1.06 -2.09 -34.34
N VAL A 84 -0.82 -2.13 -33.02
CA VAL A 84 -0.44 -3.36 -32.30
C VAL A 84 -1.53 -4.41 -32.45
N ARG A 85 -2.80 -4.04 -32.25
CA ARG A 85 -3.94 -4.95 -32.38
C ARG A 85 -4.07 -5.50 -33.79
N ALA A 86 -3.88 -4.67 -34.81
CA ALA A 86 -3.89 -5.10 -36.21
C ALA A 86 -2.72 -6.08 -36.50
N SER A 87 -1.53 -5.84 -35.93
CA SER A 87 -0.38 -6.74 -36.12
C SER A 87 -0.56 -8.13 -35.48
N TRP A 88 -1.42 -8.23 -34.46
CA TRP A 88 -1.70 -9.46 -33.73
C TRP A 88 -3.00 -10.14 -34.17
N GLU A 89 -3.71 -9.56 -35.13
CA GLU A 89 -4.93 -10.14 -35.67
C GLU A 89 -4.62 -11.47 -36.36
N GLY A 90 -5.30 -12.55 -35.93
CA GLY A 90 -5.08 -13.90 -36.42
C GLY A 90 -3.90 -14.65 -35.79
N GLN A 91 -3.16 -14.05 -34.86
CA GLN A 91 -2.17 -14.78 -34.06
C GLN A 91 -2.85 -15.56 -32.93
N ALA A 92 -2.34 -16.77 -32.64
CA ALA A 92 -2.77 -17.53 -31.48
C ALA A 92 -2.37 -16.79 -30.19
N PRO A 93 -3.12 -16.95 -29.09
CA PRO A 93 -2.66 -16.46 -27.80
C PRO A 93 -1.29 -17.04 -27.46
N LEU A 94 -0.37 -16.21 -26.96
CA LEU A 94 0.97 -16.63 -26.54
C LEU A 94 0.96 -17.84 -25.58
N SER A 95 -0.11 -18.03 -24.81
CA SER A 95 -0.29 -19.19 -23.96
C SER A 95 -0.32 -20.51 -24.74
N GLU A 96 -0.97 -20.55 -25.91
CA GLU A 96 -1.05 -21.75 -26.76
C GLU A 96 0.33 -22.09 -27.35
N ASP A 97 1.08 -21.09 -27.80
CA ASP A 97 2.46 -21.29 -28.30
C ASP A 97 3.39 -21.78 -27.19
N MET A 98 3.28 -21.23 -25.98
CA MET A 98 4.05 -21.68 -24.83
C MET A 98 3.68 -23.11 -24.38
N ILE A 99 2.43 -23.52 -24.59
CA ILE A 99 1.96 -24.88 -24.31
C ILE A 99 2.49 -25.84 -25.37
N ALA A 100 2.43 -25.46 -26.65
CA ALA A 100 2.94 -26.27 -27.76
C ALA A 100 4.46 -26.48 -27.66
N ASP A 101 5.21 -25.44 -27.31
CA ASP A 101 6.68 -25.49 -27.18
C ASP A 101 7.14 -26.30 -25.95
N ARG A 102 6.26 -26.45 -24.95
CA ARG A 102 6.51 -27.29 -23.76
C ARG A 102 6.45 -28.80 -24.09
N GLY A 103 5.83 -29.17 -25.20
CA GLY A 103 5.61 -30.56 -25.62
C GLY A 103 4.62 -31.31 -24.72
N GLU A 104 3.79 -32.18 -25.32
CA GLU A 104 2.95 -33.12 -24.57
C GLU A 104 3.86 -34.04 -23.75
N ARG A 105 3.83 -33.89 -22.43
CA ARG A 105 4.44 -34.83 -21.49
C ARG A 105 3.43 -35.87 -21.05
#